data_AF-A0AAW5LHV8-F1
#
_entry.id   AF-A0AAW5LHV8-F1
#
_cell.length_a   1.000
_cell.length_b   1.000
_cell.length_c   1.000
_cell.angle_alpha   90.00
_cell.angle_beta   90.00
_cell.angle_gamma   90.00
#
_symmetry.space_group_name_H-M   'P 1'
#
loop_
_entity.id
_entity.type
_entity.pdbx_description
1 polymer ?
#
loop_
_entity_poly.entity_id
_entity_poly.type
_entity_poly.pdbx_seq_one_letter_code
_entity_poly.pdbx_strand_id
1 'polypeptide(L)'
;MNERKMKLTDKQEKFVLGLIEGKSQRKAYVDAGYSTENKSEKDIDVLASRISNNSKVRARFEELRQEVAERSKWTRQKAFDEYEWLKNIAKNEIDENGIKKPTADAFLQSLDGMNRMTLGNEELANQKIQKEIEMMNKKIEQMDRGDTAQEDKIKQLHDAITDVINND
;
A
#
# COMPACT_ATOMS: atom_id res chain seq x y z
N MET A 1 -10.00 8.11 29.49
CA MET A 1 -9.70 6.70 29.11
C MET A 1 -9.19 6.75 27.68
N ASN A 2 -8.07 6.19 27.25
CA ASN A 2 -7.22 5.11 27.72
C ASN A 2 -5.84 5.33 27.09
N GLU A 3 -4.74 5.10 27.79
CA GLU A 3 -3.48 4.73 27.11
C GLU A 3 -2.50 4.07 28.08
N ARG A 4 -2.75 2.78 28.37
CA ARG A 4 -1.64 1.90 28.76
C ARG A 4 -0.80 1.70 27.50
N LYS A 5 0.18 2.57 27.27
CA LYS A 5 1.27 2.35 26.30
C LYS A 5 1.83 0.96 26.54
N MET A 6 1.46 -0.02 25.71
CA MET A 6 1.98 -1.38 25.81
C MET A 6 3.44 -1.33 25.40
N LYS A 7 4.32 -1.25 26.40
CA LYS A 7 5.76 -1.00 26.23
C LYS A 7 6.38 -2.07 25.32
N LEU A 8 6.85 -1.64 24.14
CA LEU A 8 7.72 -2.43 23.26
C LEU A 8 9.14 -2.46 23.80
N THR A 9 9.91 -3.47 23.41
CA THR A 9 11.36 -3.45 23.61
C THR A 9 12.04 -2.57 22.56
N ASP A 10 13.24 -2.08 22.86
CA ASP A 10 14.00 -1.24 21.91
C ASP A 10 14.24 -1.93 20.56
N LYS A 11 14.44 -3.27 20.57
CA LYS A 11 14.57 -4.06 19.34
C LYS A 11 13.27 -4.10 18.55
N GLN A 12 12.13 -4.23 19.22
CA GLN A 12 10.83 -4.20 18.55
C GLN A 12 10.53 -2.82 17.96
N GLU A 13 10.85 -1.75 18.68
CA GLU A 13 10.68 -0.38 18.15
C GLU A 13 11.56 -0.15 16.92
N LYS A 14 12.85 -0.53 16.98
CA LYS A 14 13.77 -0.45 15.83
C LYS A 14 13.28 -1.27 14.64
N PHE A 15 12.73 -2.45 14.90
CA PHE A 15 12.13 -3.29 13.87
C PHE A 15 10.96 -2.58 13.18
N VAL A 16 10.03 -2.01 13.95
CA VAL A 16 8.89 -1.26 13.40
C VAL A 16 9.36 -0.05 12.59
N LEU A 17 10.31 0.73 13.11
CA LEU A 17 10.88 1.88 12.39
C LEU A 17 11.50 1.45 11.05
N GLY A 18 12.23 0.34 11.02
CA GLY A 18 12.78 -0.22 9.79
C GLY A 18 11.69 -0.59 8.76
N LEU A 19 10.53 -1.09 9.20
CA LEU A 19 9.40 -1.36 8.30
C LEU A 19 8.78 -0.09 7.74
N ILE A 20 8.64 0.96 8.57
CA ILE A 20 8.14 2.28 8.13
C ILE A 20 9.10 2.94 7.12
N GLU A 21 10.40 2.71 7.27
CA GLU A 21 11.44 3.11 6.29
C GLU A 21 11.41 2.30 4.99
N GLY A 22 10.55 1.27 4.88
CA GLY A 22 10.40 0.45 3.68
C GLY A 22 11.36 -0.74 3.58
N LYS A 23 12.04 -1.11 4.67
CA LYS A 23 12.89 -2.32 4.68
C LYS A 23 12.03 -3.58 4.66
N SER A 24 12.55 -4.65 4.07
CA SER A 24 11.95 -5.97 4.22
C SER A 24 11.97 -6.41 5.69
N GLN A 25 11.04 -7.31 6.07
CA GLN A 25 10.98 -7.84 7.43
C GLN A 25 12.33 -8.45 7.87
N ARG A 26 12.97 -9.22 6.99
CA ARG A 26 14.31 -9.78 7.24
C ARG A 26 15.32 -8.69 7.55
N LYS A 27 15.43 -7.67 6.70
CA LYS A 27 16.40 -6.59 6.90
C LYS A 27 16.10 -5.79 8.18
N ALA A 28 14.83 -5.47 8.44
CA ALA A 28 14.43 -4.80 9.67
C ALA A 28 14.77 -5.64 10.91
N TYR A 29 14.64 -6.97 10.84
CA TYR A 29 15.01 -7.89 11.92
C TYR A 29 16.51 -7.90 12.19
N VAL A 30 17.34 -7.97 11.14
CA VAL A 30 18.80 -7.91 11.29
C VAL A 30 19.24 -6.54 11.81
N ASP A 31 18.77 -5.45 11.20
CA ASP A 31 19.13 -4.08 11.59
C ASP A 31 18.69 -3.75 13.04
N ALA A 32 17.59 -4.35 13.51
CA ALA A 32 17.13 -4.22 14.90
C ALA A 32 17.99 -4.99 15.92
N GLY A 33 18.99 -5.76 15.46
CA GLY A 33 19.94 -6.46 16.31
C GLY A 33 19.39 -7.75 16.91
N TYR A 34 18.45 -8.42 16.24
CA TYR A 34 18.05 -9.77 16.60
C TYR A 34 19.12 -10.80 16.19
N SER A 35 19.18 -11.92 16.90
CA SER A 35 20.19 -12.95 16.64
C SER A 35 19.97 -13.60 15.27
N THR A 36 21.03 -13.62 14.48
CA THR A 36 21.16 -14.27 13.17
C THR A 36 22.17 -15.42 13.19
N GLU A 37 22.86 -15.63 14.31
CA GLU A 37 23.93 -16.60 14.45
C GLU A 37 23.39 -18.03 14.30
N ASN A 38 24.06 -18.84 13.48
CA ASN A 38 23.69 -20.23 13.18
C ASN A 38 22.26 -20.38 12.63
N LYS A 39 21.73 -19.36 11.93
CA LYS A 39 20.41 -19.37 11.30
C LYS A 39 20.53 -19.25 9.79
N SER A 40 19.76 -20.06 9.07
CA SER A 40 19.59 -19.85 7.63
C SER A 40 18.76 -18.60 7.36
N GLU A 41 18.81 -18.08 6.13
CA GLU A 41 17.94 -16.96 5.75
C GLU A 41 16.46 -17.26 5.96
N LYS A 42 16.04 -18.51 5.69
CA LYS A 42 14.67 -18.97 5.89
C LYS A 42 14.26 -18.92 7.37
N ASP A 43 15.17 -19.28 8.27
CA ASP A 43 14.90 -19.18 9.71
C ASP A 43 14.72 -17.72 10.13
N ILE A 44 15.55 -16.82 9.59
CA ILE A 44 15.44 -15.37 9.87
C ILE A 44 14.10 -14.83 9.34
N ASP A 45 13.66 -15.24 8.15
CA ASP A 45 12.35 -14.83 7.62
C ASP A 45 11.20 -15.28 8.52
N VAL A 46 11.22 -16.53 8.97
CA VAL A 46 10.19 -17.07 9.85
C VAL A 46 10.17 -16.31 11.18
N LEU A 47 11.34 -15.99 11.74
CA LEU A 47 11.46 -15.21 12.98
C LEU A 47 10.98 -13.77 12.78
N ALA A 48 11.36 -13.11 11.69
CA ALA A 48 10.93 -11.75 11.36
C ALA A 48 9.41 -11.68 11.16
N SER A 49 8.83 -12.67 10.47
CA SER A 49 7.38 -12.82 10.32
C SER A 49 6.67 -13.02 11.67
N ARG A 50 7.25 -13.83 12.57
CA ARG A 50 6.72 -14.01 13.93
C ARG A 50 6.74 -12.70 14.72
N ILE A 51 7.81 -11.90 14.62
CA ILE A 51 7.89 -10.57 15.26
C ILE A 51 6.85 -9.63 14.66
N SER A 52 6.70 -9.60 13.34
CA SER A 52 5.71 -8.76 12.65
C SER A 52 4.26 -9.11 13.05
N ASN A 53 3.97 -10.39 13.30
CA ASN A 53 2.66 -10.85 13.74
C ASN A 53 2.40 -10.65 15.25
N ASN A 54 3.38 -10.21 16.03
CA ASN A 54 3.15 -9.87 17.42
C ASN A 54 2.16 -8.71 17.53
N SER A 55 1.10 -8.87 18.34
CA SER A 55 0.01 -7.90 18.43
C SER A 55 0.48 -6.49 18.80
N LYS A 56 1.49 -6.36 19.68
CA LYS A 56 2.06 -5.05 20.08
C LYS A 56 2.85 -4.40 18.96
N VAL A 57 3.69 -5.18 18.28
CA VAL A 57 4.48 -4.75 17.13
C VAL A 57 3.56 -4.28 16.00
N ARG A 58 2.52 -5.06 15.70
CA ARG A 58 1.54 -4.73 14.67
C ARG A 58 0.75 -3.46 15.02
N ALA A 59 0.29 -3.32 16.27
CA ALA A 59 -0.41 -2.12 16.71
C ALA A 59 0.47 -0.86 16.56
N ARG A 60 1.74 -0.94 16.97
CA ARG A 60 2.71 0.16 16.85
C ARG A 60 3.01 0.51 15.39
N PHE A 61 3.14 -0.50 14.53
CA PHE A 61 3.33 -0.30 13.10
C PHE A 61 2.16 0.45 12.47
N GLU A 62 0.92 0.06 12.77
CA GLU A 62 -0.25 0.76 12.24
C GLU A 62 -0.38 2.19 12.80
N GLU A 63 -0.07 2.41 14.08
CA GLU A 63 -0.02 3.76 14.68
C GLU A 63 0.97 4.67 13.91
N LEU A 64 2.22 4.24 13.74
CA LEU A 64 3.23 5.02 13.04
C LEU A 64 2.89 5.20 11.55
N ARG A 65 2.31 4.18 10.92
CA ARG A 65 1.86 4.27 9.53
C ARG A 65 0.75 5.31 9.38
N GLN A 66 -0.20 5.37 10.33
CA GLN A 66 -1.24 6.39 10.36
C GLN A 66 -0.65 7.78 10.59
N GLU A 67 0.26 7.94 11.55
CA GLU A 67 0.96 9.21 11.77
C GLU A 67 1.68 9.71 10.52
N VAL A 68 2.42 8.84 9.83
CA VAL A 68 3.11 9.18 8.58
C VAL A 68 2.10 9.58 7.51
N ALA A 69 1.01 8.82 7.34
CA ALA A 69 -0.04 9.14 6.38
C ALA A 69 -0.70 10.50 6.68
N GLU A 70 -1.01 10.81 7.94
CA GLU A 70 -1.58 12.10 8.34
C GLU A 70 -0.59 13.25 8.16
N ARG A 71 0.69 13.07 8.51
CA ARG A 71 1.73 14.09 8.23
C ARG A 71 1.88 14.34 6.73
N SER A 72 1.86 13.29 5.90
CA SER A 72 1.90 13.42 4.45
C SER A 72 0.68 14.16 3.91
N LYS A 73 -0.53 13.86 4.40
CA LYS A 73 -1.75 14.61 4.05
C LYS A 73 -1.64 16.08 4.44
N TRP A 74 -1.21 16.36 5.67
CA TRP A 74 -1.00 17.73 6.16
C TRP A 74 -0.01 18.50 5.29
N THR A 75 1.11 17.87 4.93
CA THR A 75 2.16 18.48 4.10
C THR A 75 1.63 18.78 2.71
N ARG A 76 0.83 17.86 2.14
CA ARG A 76 0.16 18.06 0.85
C ARG A 76 -0.87 19.18 0.91
N GLN A 77 -1.70 19.23 1.95
CA GLN A 77 -2.68 20.32 2.13
C GLN A 77 -1.97 21.66 2.22
N LYS A 78 -0.94 21.76 3.06
CA LYS A 78 -0.15 22.98 3.18
C LYS A 78 0.42 23.44 1.84
N ALA A 79 1.04 22.54 1.08
CA ALA A 79 1.57 22.89 -0.23
C ALA A 79 0.48 23.29 -1.23
N PHE A 80 -0.72 22.68 -1.15
CA PHE A 80 -1.87 23.10 -1.94
C PHE A 80 -2.32 24.53 -1.57
N ASP A 81 -2.41 24.83 -0.27
CA ASP A 81 -2.80 26.15 0.23
C ASP A 81 -1.82 27.25 -0.23
N GLU A 82 -0.52 26.96 -0.23
CA GLU A 82 0.51 27.89 -0.74
C GLU A 82 0.35 28.17 -2.25
N TYR A 83 0.06 27.14 -3.05
CA TYR A 83 -0.22 27.32 -4.47
C TYR A 83 -1.51 28.11 -4.71
N GLU A 84 -2.56 27.83 -3.93
CA GLU A 84 -3.83 28.56 -4.00
C GLU A 84 -3.64 30.03 -3.65
N TRP A 85 -2.89 30.32 -2.58
CA TRP A 85 -2.54 31.68 -2.19
C TRP A 85 -1.84 32.42 -3.32
N LEU A 86 -0.77 31.85 -3.89
CA LEU A 86 -0.03 32.48 -4.98
C LEU A 86 -0.89 32.67 -6.24
N LYS A 87 -1.73 31.69 -6.58
CA LYS A 87 -2.71 31.78 -7.67
C LYS A 87 -3.66 32.97 -7.47
N ASN A 88 -4.18 33.16 -6.26
CA ASN A 88 -5.11 34.25 -5.96
C ASN A 88 -4.43 35.62 -6.02
N ILE A 89 -3.20 35.75 -5.51
CA ILE A 89 -2.40 36.98 -5.64
C ILE A 89 -2.15 37.31 -7.12
N ALA A 90 -1.70 36.33 -7.90
CA ALA A 90 -1.44 36.50 -9.32
C ALA A 90 -2.71 36.87 -10.10
N LYS A 91 -3.85 36.25 -9.76
CA LYS A 91 -5.15 36.56 -10.35
C LYS A 91 -5.56 38.00 -10.07
N ASN A 92 -5.49 38.45 -8.82
CA ASN A 92 -5.85 39.81 -8.44
C ASN A 92 -4.98 40.84 -9.17
N GLU A 93 -3.67 40.61 -9.26
CA GLU A 93 -2.76 41.51 -10.00
C GLU A 93 -3.09 41.55 -11.50
N ILE A 94 -3.48 40.41 -12.11
CA ILE A 94 -3.94 40.36 -13.50
C ILE A 94 -5.26 41.14 -13.66
N ASP A 95 -6.20 40.98 -12.73
CA ASP A 95 -7.51 41.63 -12.76
C ASP A 95 -7.39 43.16 -12.59
N GLU A 96 -6.46 43.62 -11.74
CA GLU A 96 -6.25 45.05 -11.45
C GLU A 96 -5.33 45.74 -12.46
N ASN A 97 -4.21 45.11 -12.84
CA ASN A 97 -3.12 45.74 -13.57
C ASN A 97 -2.89 45.15 -14.97
N GLY A 98 -3.74 44.21 -15.40
CA GLY A 98 -3.61 43.50 -16.65
C GLY A 98 -2.51 42.44 -16.64
N ILE A 99 -2.41 41.69 -17.73
CA ILE A 99 -1.50 40.54 -17.82
C ILE A 99 -0.05 41.00 -17.98
N LYS A 100 0.78 40.71 -16.98
CA LYS A 100 2.25 40.75 -17.08
C LYS A 100 2.81 39.34 -17.14
N LYS A 101 3.92 39.14 -17.85
CA LYS A 101 4.54 37.82 -17.97
C LYS A 101 4.82 37.15 -16.60
N PRO A 102 5.44 37.82 -15.60
CA PRO A 102 5.70 37.19 -14.31
C PRO A 102 4.43 36.74 -13.57
N THR A 103 3.35 37.51 -13.69
CA THR A 103 2.07 37.22 -13.01
C THR A 103 1.32 36.09 -13.71
N ALA A 104 1.36 36.04 -15.04
CA ALA A 104 0.83 34.91 -15.80
C ALA A 104 1.61 33.62 -15.50
N ASP A 105 2.94 33.71 -15.46
CA ASP A 105 3.80 32.56 -15.12
C ASP A 105 3.51 32.05 -13.71
N ALA A 106 3.37 32.94 -12.71
CA ALA A 106 3.00 32.55 -11.35
C ALA A 106 1.62 31.88 -11.29
N PHE A 107 0.63 32.44 -11.98
CA PHE A 107 -0.72 31.88 -12.05
C PHE A 107 -0.73 30.47 -12.67
N LEU A 108 -0.05 30.31 -13.82
CA LEU A 108 0.05 29.03 -14.52
C LEU A 108 0.82 27.99 -13.71
N GLN A 109 1.94 28.37 -13.10
CA GLN A 109 2.75 27.46 -12.28
C GLN A 109 1.99 26.99 -11.04
N SER A 110 1.22 27.87 -10.40
CA SER A 110 0.35 27.47 -9.28
C SER A 110 -0.73 26.47 -9.72
N LEU A 111 -1.42 26.74 -10.84
CA LEU A 111 -2.41 25.80 -11.37
C LEU A 111 -1.80 24.44 -11.74
N ASP A 112 -0.64 24.45 -12.38
CA ASP A 112 0.10 23.25 -12.74
C ASP A 112 0.57 22.47 -11.49
N GLY A 113 1.05 23.17 -10.45
CA GLY A 113 1.33 22.60 -9.14
C GLY A 113 0.11 21.91 -8.52
N MET A 114 -1.02 22.61 -8.45
CA MET A 114 -2.28 22.08 -7.92
C MET A 114 -2.80 20.88 -8.74
N ASN A 115 -2.70 20.95 -10.08
CA ASN A 115 -3.10 19.86 -10.97
C ASN A 115 -2.24 18.61 -10.76
N ARG A 116 -0.91 18.74 -10.67
CA ARG A 116 -0.03 17.59 -10.35
C ARG A 116 -0.38 16.95 -9.01
N MET A 117 -0.70 17.76 -8.01
CA MET A 117 -1.07 17.27 -6.68
C MET A 117 -2.42 16.55 -6.67
N THR A 118 -3.32 16.92 -7.58
CA THR A 118 -4.66 16.32 -7.73
C THR A 118 -4.59 15.07 -8.62
N LEU A 119 -4.09 15.22 -9.85
CA LEU A 119 -3.99 14.14 -10.86
C LEU A 119 -3.00 13.04 -10.47
N GLY A 120 -1.88 13.38 -9.82
CA GLY A 120 -0.93 12.37 -9.35
C GLY A 120 -1.54 11.43 -8.31
N ASN A 121 -2.56 11.88 -7.56
CA ASN A 121 -3.32 11.01 -6.67
C ASN A 121 -4.33 10.16 -7.45
N GLU A 122 -5.00 10.72 -8.45
CA GLU A 122 -5.99 10.02 -9.27
C GLU A 122 -5.34 8.92 -10.13
N GLU A 123 -4.18 9.19 -10.73
CA GLU A 123 -3.46 8.20 -11.54
C GLU A 123 -3.00 7.01 -10.69
N LEU A 124 -2.41 7.28 -9.52
CA LEU A 124 -2.00 6.22 -8.59
C LEU A 124 -3.19 5.44 -8.04
N ALA A 125 -4.31 6.12 -7.73
CA ALA A 125 -5.55 5.48 -7.31
C ALA A 125 -6.10 4.57 -8.42
N ASN A 126 -6.13 5.05 -9.66
CA ASN A 126 -6.56 4.28 -10.82
C ASN A 126 -5.65 3.05 -11.06
N GLN A 127 -4.33 3.21 -11.01
CA GLN A 127 -3.38 2.09 -11.13
C GLN A 127 -3.58 1.03 -10.03
N LYS A 128 -3.87 1.46 -8.79
CA LYS A 128 -4.16 0.54 -7.68
C LYS A 128 -5.47 -0.22 -7.92
N ILE A 129 -6.53 0.47 -8.35
CA ILE A 129 -7.82 -0.15 -8.69
C ILE A 129 -7.63 -1.19 -9.81
N GLN A 130 -6.87 -0.85 -10.86
CA GLN A 130 -6.57 -1.78 -11.95
C GLN A 130 -5.85 -3.05 -11.47
N LYS A 131 -4.84 -2.90 -10.59
CA LYS A 131 -4.16 -4.07 -10.00
C LYS A 131 -5.07 -4.90 -9.11
N GLU A 132 -5.96 -4.28 -8.35
CA GLU A 132 -6.96 -4.99 -7.54
C GLU A 132 -7.94 -5.78 -8.42
N ILE A 133 -8.44 -5.18 -9.51
CA ILE A 133 -9.26 -5.86 -10.52
C ILE A 133 -8.50 -7.03 -11.14
N GLU A 134 -7.25 -6.84 -11.54
CA GLU A 134 -6.41 -7.90 -12.13
C GLU A 134 -6.24 -9.08 -11.16
N MET A 135 -5.99 -8.81 -9.88
CA MET A 135 -5.89 -9.85 -8.85
C MET A 135 -7.22 -10.56 -8.62
N MET A 136 -8.35 -9.84 -8.65
CA MET A 136 -9.68 -10.45 -8.54
C MET A 136 -9.98 -11.35 -9.74
N ASN A 137 -9.69 -10.90 -10.96
CA ASN A 137 -9.86 -11.72 -12.16
C ASN A 137 -9.01 -12.99 -12.11
N LYS A 138 -7.75 -12.90 -11.67
CA LYS A 138 -6.90 -14.09 -11.47
C LYS A 138 -7.47 -15.06 -10.43
N LYS A 139 -8.09 -14.56 -9.36
CA LYS A 139 -8.75 -15.41 -8.36
C LYS A 139 -10.00 -16.08 -8.93
N ILE A 140 -10.82 -15.35 -9.69
CA ILE A 140 -12.01 -15.91 -10.36
C ILE A 140 -11.58 -17.01 -11.35
N GLU A 141 -10.56 -16.78 -12.18
CA GLU A 141 -10.03 -17.80 -13.10
C GLU A 141 -9.53 -19.06 -12.38
N GLN A 142 -8.90 -18.90 -11.20
CA GLN A 142 -8.45 -20.03 -10.40
C GLN A 142 -9.62 -20.81 -9.78
N MET A 143 -10.71 -20.13 -9.41
CA MET A 143 -11.93 -20.76 -8.92
C MET A 143 -12.64 -21.53 -10.06
N ASP A 144 -12.80 -20.92 -11.23
CA ASP A 144 -13.42 -21.56 -12.40
C ASP A 144 -12.66 -22.82 -12.86
N ARG A 145 -11.32 -22.78 -12.85
CA ARG A 145 -10.48 -23.96 -13.15
C ARG A 145 -10.63 -25.07 -12.10
N GLY A 146 -10.89 -24.70 -10.85
CA GLY A 146 -11.16 -25.65 -9.78
C GLY A 146 -12.46 -26.41 -10.04
N ASP A 147 -13.53 -25.69 -10.39
CA ASP A 147 -14.85 -26.26 -10.63
C ASP A 147 -14.87 -27.13 -11.90
N THR A 148 -14.29 -26.67 -13.01
CA THR A 148 -14.18 -27.47 -14.25
C THR A 148 -13.37 -28.75 -14.06
N ALA A 149 -12.24 -28.68 -13.33
CA ALA A 149 -11.45 -29.87 -13.02
C ALA A 149 -12.19 -30.88 -12.13
N GLN A 150 -13.18 -30.42 -11.36
CA GLN A 150 -14.02 -31.26 -10.52
C GLN A 150 -15.16 -31.88 -11.31
N GLU A 151 -15.78 -31.13 -12.22
CA GLU A 151 -16.77 -31.62 -13.18
C GLU A 151 -16.20 -32.71 -14.11
N ASP A 152 -14.99 -32.51 -14.64
CA ASP A 152 -14.32 -33.50 -15.50
C ASP A 152 -14.08 -34.83 -14.78
N LYS A 153 -13.71 -34.79 -13.49
CA LYS A 153 -13.52 -36.00 -12.68
C LYS A 153 -14.84 -36.73 -12.43
N ILE A 154 -15.92 -35.99 -12.16
CA ILE A 154 -17.26 -36.56 -11.99
C ILE A 154 -17.71 -37.26 -13.28
N LYS A 155 -17.45 -36.64 -14.43
CA LYS A 155 -17.77 -37.19 -15.73
C LYS A 155 -17.00 -38.48 -16.02
N GLN A 156 -15.68 -38.50 -15.76
CA GLN A 156 -14.85 -39.70 -15.90
C GLN A 156 -15.33 -40.86 -15.01
N LEU A 157 -15.74 -40.55 -13.77
CA LEU A 157 -16.33 -41.55 -12.86
C LEU A 157 -17.65 -42.10 -13.39
N HIS A 158 -18.52 -41.23 -13.92
CA HIS A 158 -19.80 -41.64 -14.50
C HIS A 158 -19.60 -42.56 -15.72
N ASP A 159 -18.69 -42.20 -16.61
CA ASP A 159 -18.38 -42.98 -17.81
C ASP A 159 -17.80 -44.35 -17.43
N ALA A 160 -16.88 -44.41 -16.46
CA ALA A 160 -16.33 -45.66 -15.95
C ALA A 160 -17.38 -46.58 -15.31
N ILE A 161 -18.35 -46.03 -14.57
CA ILE A 161 -19.46 -46.80 -14.00
C ILE A 161 -20.37 -47.33 -15.11
N THR A 162 -20.64 -46.51 -16.13
CA THR A 162 -21.50 -46.86 -17.27
C THR A 162 -20.89 -47.99 -18.09
N ASP A 163 -19.57 -47.96 -18.33
CA ASP A 163 -18.84 -49.00 -19.05
C ASP A 163 -18.83 -50.34 -18.31
N VAL A 164 -18.76 -50.32 -16.97
CA VAL A 164 -18.87 -51.54 -16.15
C VAL A 164 -20.27 -52.13 -16.21
N ILE A 165 -21.32 -51.30 -16.14
CA ILE A 165 -22.71 -51.76 -16.18
C ILE A 165 -23.10 -52.32 -17.56
N ASN A 166 -22.54 -51.78 -18.64
CA ASN A 166 -22.90 -52.19 -20.01
C ASN A 166 -22.08 -53.38 -20.55
N ASN A 167 -21.02 -53.81 -19.84
CA ASN A 167 -20.17 -54.95 -20.22
C ASN A 167 -20.42 -56.24 -19.41
N ASP A 168 -21.45 -56.25 -18.56
CA ASP A 168 -22.04 -57.44 -17.93
C ASP A 168 -23.37 -57.82 -18.60
#